data_AF-A0A0F9UBW8-F1
#
_entry.id   AF-A0A0F9UBW8-F1
#
_cell.length_a   1.000
_cell.length_b   1.000
_cell.length_c   1.000
_cell.angle_alpha   90.00
_cell.angle_beta   90.00
_cell.angle_gamma   90.00
#
_symmetry.space_group_name_H-M   'P 1'
#
loop_
_entity.id
_entity.type
_entity.pdbx_description
1 polymer ?
#
loop_
_entity_poly.entity_id
_entity_poly.type
_entity_poly.pdbx_seq_one_letter_code
_entity_poly.pdbx_strand_id
1 'polypeptide(L)'
;MEDPYADLPMPAKTGTCLSSNAALGDGDFTLQPGRYCGGLKAPSSANIKLAPGTYVISGGPLDLSSKATLSGDGVTLIFVDDHSYPKVNGGANLNISAPTTGTYAGIAMAARRDISPAKDATIAGGGSVNIEGTVYLPKHNLKITGGGELGIGSDQMALVADTISFTGNSTTTLKMTLNSDFDKAGYKGDRLAKDYSPLLVQ
;
A
#
# COMPACT_ATOMS: atom_id res chain seq x y z
N MET A 1 13.66 6.55 15.69
CA MET A 1 13.53 6.92 14.27
C MET A 1 12.41 7.95 14.20
N GLU A 2 12.68 9.16 13.71
CA GLU A 2 11.60 10.12 13.44
C GLU A 2 10.82 9.66 12.21
N ASP A 3 9.51 9.92 12.22
CA ASP A 3 8.59 9.46 11.18
C ASP A 3 8.80 10.27 9.88
N PRO A 4 9.29 9.66 8.79
CA PRO A 4 9.66 10.38 7.58
C PRO A 4 8.48 11.00 6.84
N TYR A 5 7.25 10.57 7.16
CA TYR A 5 6.02 11.11 6.57
C TYR A 5 5.12 11.77 7.63
N ALA A 6 5.71 12.28 8.72
CA ALA A 6 4.98 12.98 9.79
C ALA A 6 4.12 14.15 9.27
N ASP A 7 4.61 14.88 8.25
CA ASP A 7 3.93 16.03 7.68
C ASP A 7 2.96 15.67 6.54
N LEU A 8 2.88 14.39 6.14
CA LEU A 8 1.98 13.98 5.07
C LEU A 8 0.52 14.28 5.48
N PRO A 9 -0.22 15.12 4.73
CA PRO A 9 -1.60 15.44 5.07
C PRO A 9 -2.47 14.20 4.85
N MET A 10 -3.07 13.72 5.93
CA MET A 10 -3.99 12.58 5.88
C MET A 10 -5.44 13.06 5.79
N PRO A 11 -6.27 12.45 4.92
CA PRO A 11 -7.70 12.71 4.94
C PRO A 11 -8.31 12.42 6.32
N ALA A 12 -9.42 13.08 6.62
CA ALA A 12 -10.17 12.85 7.85
C ALA A 12 -10.63 11.38 7.95
N LYS A 13 -10.86 10.88 9.17
CA LYS A 13 -11.40 9.54 9.38
C LYS A 13 -12.83 9.40 8.81
N THR A 14 -13.60 10.48 8.86
CA THR A 14 -14.98 10.54 8.39
C THR A 14 -15.17 11.51 7.21
N GLY A 15 -16.27 11.34 6.49
CA GLY A 15 -16.77 12.27 5.48
C GLY A 15 -17.56 11.55 4.39
N THR A 16 -17.96 12.29 3.35
CA THR A 16 -18.88 11.79 2.32
C THR A 16 -18.29 10.60 1.55
N CYS A 17 -19.09 9.55 1.43
CA CYS A 17 -18.76 8.34 0.69
C CYS A 17 -19.20 8.49 -0.77
N LEU A 18 -18.30 8.20 -1.71
CA LEU A 18 -18.66 7.98 -3.11
C LEU A 18 -19.40 6.66 -3.27
N SER A 19 -18.97 5.65 -2.52
CA SER A 19 -19.58 4.32 -2.47
C SER A 19 -19.52 3.75 -1.06
N SER A 20 -20.50 2.91 -0.73
CA SER A 20 -20.63 2.28 0.59
C SER A 20 -20.79 0.78 0.45
N ASN A 21 -20.02 0.01 1.21
CA ASN A 21 -20.01 -1.46 1.25
C ASN A 21 -19.83 -2.08 -0.15
N ALA A 22 -18.92 -1.53 -0.96
CA ALA A 22 -18.69 -2.00 -2.31
C ALA A 22 -18.22 -3.46 -2.31
N ALA A 23 -19.00 -4.33 -2.95
CA ALA A 23 -18.66 -5.74 -3.17
C ALA A 23 -18.79 -6.03 -4.67
N LEU A 24 -17.64 -6.18 -5.34
CA LEU A 24 -17.54 -6.36 -6.78
C LEU A 24 -17.43 -7.85 -7.10
N GLY A 25 -18.48 -8.38 -7.74
CA GLY A 25 -18.53 -9.75 -8.22
C GLY A 25 -17.72 -9.95 -9.51
N ASP A 26 -18.05 -10.97 -10.28
CA ASP A 26 -17.37 -11.21 -11.56
C ASP A 26 -17.70 -10.13 -12.58
N GLY A 27 -16.70 -9.68 -13.32
CA GLY A 27 -16.83 -8.67 -14.38
C GLY A 27 -15.77 -7.58 -14.34
N ASP A 28 -15.89 -6.64 -15.28
CA ASP A 28 -15.00 -5.50 -15.42
C ASP A 28 -15.60 -4.25 -14.75
N PHE A 29 -14.83 -3.61 -13.88
CA PHE A 29 -15.24 -2.42 -13.15
C PHE A 29 -14.21 -1.31 -13.34
N THR A 30 -14.66 -0.10 -13.62
CA THR A 30 -13.82 1.09 -13.54
C THR A 30 -14.28 1.94 -12.36
N LEU A 31 -13.41 2.11 -11.37
CA LEU A 31 -13.69 2.92 -10.20
C LEU A 31 -13.11 4.32 -10.37
N GLN A 32 -13.81 5.31 -9.83
CA GLN A 32 -13.37 6.70 -9.81
C GLN A 32 -12.74 7.05 -8.45
N PRO A 33 -11.79 8.00 -8.41
CA PRO A 33 -11.23 8.49 -7.16
C PRO A 33 -12.30 9.02 -6.22
N GLY A 34 -12.14 8.76 -4.93
CA GLY A 34 -13.12 9.14 -3.92
C GLY A 34 -13.04 8.28 -2.66
N ARG A 35 -14.01 8.47 -1.77
CA ARG A 35 -14.08 7.70 -0.52
C ARG A 35 -14.98 6.48 -0.67
N TYR A 36 -14.47 5.32 -0.29
CA TYR A 36 -15.17 4.04 -0.24
C TYR A 36 -15.36 3.66 1.24
N CYS A 37 -16.59 3.80 1.72
CA CYS A 37 -16.99 3.52 3.10
C CYS A 37 -17.44 2.06 3.26
N GLY A 38 -17.22 1.45 4.42
CA GLY A 38 -17.46 0.01 4.61
C GLY A 38 -16.44 -0.90 3.91
N GLY A 39 -15.36 -0.33 3.39
CA GLY A 39 -14.34 -1.01 2.61
C GLY A 39 -14.68 -1.18 1.12
N LEU A 40 -13.77 -1.85 0.41
CA LEU A 40 -13.90 -2.24 -0.99
C LEU A 40 -13.52 -3.72 -1.10
N LYS A 41 -14.47 -4.56 -1.50
CA LYS A 41 -14.31 -6.02 -1.54
C LYS A 41 -14.46 -6.54 -2.96
N ALA A 42 -13.60 -7.46 -3.35
CA ALA A 42 -13.69 -8.22 -4.58
C ALA A 42 -13.62 -9.72 -4.23
N PRO A 43 -14.75 -10.32 -3.80
CA PRO A 43 -14.78 -11.70 -3.33
C PRO A 43 -14.65 -12.75 -4.45
N SER A 44 -14.76 -12.35 -5.71
CA SER A 44 -14.70 -13.23 -6.88
C SER A 44 -13.70 -12.69 -7.93
N SER A 45 -13.75 -13.18 -9.16
CA SER A 45 -12.80 -12.85 -10.23
C SER A 45 -13.05 -11.49 -10.90
N ALA A 46 -13.25 -10.45 -10.09
CA ALA A 46 -13.44 -9.08 -10.57
C ALA A 46 -12.15 -8.54 -11.23
N ASN A 47 -12.30 -7.81 -12.33
CA ASN A 47 -11.23 -7.02 -12.93
C ASN A 47 -11.52 -5.53 -12.70
N ILE A 48 -10.75 -4.91 -11.81
CA ILE A 48 -10.99 -3.58 -11.30
C ILE A 48 -9.89 -2.65 -11.82
N LYS A 49 -10.28 -1.65 -12.59
CA LYS A 49 -9.42 -0.56 -13.04
C LYS A 49 -9.73 0.70 -12.25
N LEU A 50 -8.71 1.24 -11.59
CA LEU A 50 -8.78 2.52 -10.90
C LEU A 50 -8.39 3.62 -11.89
N ALA A 51 -9.25 4.63 -12.06
CA ALA A 51 -8.84 5.87 -12.71
C ALA A 51 -7.81 6.61 -11.83
N PRO A 52 -6.87 7.38 -12.41
CA PRO A 52 -5.83 8.08 -11.65
C PRO A 52 -6.42 8.98 -10.57
N GLY A 53 -5.83 8.95 -9.37
CA GLY A 53 -6.24 9.79 -8.24
C GLY A 53 -6.19 9.08 -6.88
N THR A 54 -6.80 9.73 -5.89
CA THR A 54 -6.77 9.27 -4.49
C THR A 54 -8.03 8.52 -4.11
N TYR A 55 -7.85 7.34 -3.52
CA TYR A 55 -8.91 6.47 -3.02
C TYR A 55 -8.82 6.38 -1.51
N VAL A 56 -9.83 6.89 -0.83
CA VAL A 56 -9.89 6.88 0.63
C VAL A 56 -10.74 5.69 1.08
N ILE A 57 -10.12 4.72 1.74
CA ILE A 57 -10.78 3.52 2.25
C ILE A 57 -11.08 3.72 3.74
N SER A 58 -12.35 3.56 4.12
CA SER A 58 -12.82 3.77 5.50
C SER A 58 -13.88 2.74 5.89
N GLY A 59 -13.98 2.40 7.17
CA GLY A 59 -15.01 1.55 7.76
C GLY A 59 -14.94 0.08 7.34
N GLY A 60 -13.85 -0.35 6.71
CA GLY A 60 -13.65 -1.72 6.25
C GLY A 60 -12.40 -1.88 5.37
N PRO A 61 -11.97 -3.12 5.10
CA PRO A 61 -10.73 -3.39 4.39
C PRO A 61 -10.87 -3.15 2.88
N LEU A 62 -9.72 -2.99 2.22
CA LEU A 62 -9.57 -3.32 0.81
C LEU A 62 -9.30 -4.83 0.73
N ASP A 63 -10.31 -5.64 0.40
CA ASP A 63 -10.23 -7.10 0.39
C ASP A 63 -10.32 -7.64 -1.04
N LEU A 64 -9.19 -8.12 -1.57
CA LEU A 64 -9.11 -8.75 -2.88
C LEU A 64 -8.89 -10.26 -2.68
N SER A 65 -9.78 -11.08 -3.23
CA SER A 65 -9.66 -12.54 -3.15
C SER A 65 -10.01 -13.22 -4.47
N SER A 66 -9.93 -14.55 -4.52
CA SER A 66 -10.49 -15.36 -5.62
C SER A 66 -10.00 -14.95 -7.02
N LYS A 67 -8.71 -14.62 -7.16
CA LYS A 67 -8.08 -14.14 -8.40
C LYS A 67 -8.61 -12.79 -8.93
N ALA A 68 -9.26 -11.99 -8.09
CA ALA A 68 -9.56 -10.59 -8.40
C ALA A 68 -8.28 -9.87 -8.85
N THR A 69 -8.39 -8.98 -9.82
CA THR A 69 -7.29 -8.12 -10.27
C THR A 69 -7.68 -6.67 -10.01
N LEU A 70 -6.86 -5.93 -9.28
CA LEU A 70 -7.00 -4.49 -9.13
C LEU A 70 -5.78 -3.80 -9.73
N SER A 71 -6.02 -2.85 -10.63
CA SER A 71 -4.97 -2.14 -11.36
C SER A 71 -5.23 -0.65 -11.48
N GLY A 72 -4.18 0.17 -11.58
CA GLY A 72 -4.34 1.59 -11.88
C GLY A 72 -3.04 2.39 -11.85
N ASP A 73 -2.94 3.37 -12.73
CA ASP A 73 -1.77 4.25 -12.84
C ASP A 73 -2.03 5.61 -12.20
N GLY A 74 -1.04 6.14 -11.50
CA GLY A 74 -1.17 7.42 -10.79
C GLY A 74 -2.18 7.38 -9.65
N VAL A 75 -2.19 6.29 -8.89
CA VAL A 75 -3.15 5.98 -7.84
C VAL A 75 -2.50 6.01 -6.46
N THR A 76 -3.21 6.61 -5.50
CA THR A 76 -2.88 6.51 -4.07
C THR A 76 -4.05 5.90 -3.31
N LEU A 77 -3.80 4.81 -2.58
CA LEU A 77 -4.74 4.18 -1.67
C LEU A 77 -4.47 4.67 -0.24
N ILE A 78 -5.47 5.26 0.43
CA ILE A 78 -5.33 5.81 1.77
C ILE A 78 -6.28 5.12 2.75
N PHE A 79 -5.73 4.51 3.79
CA PHE A 79 -6.45 3.85 4.88
C PHE A 79 -6.57 4.81 6.07
N VAL A 80 -7.80 5.21 6.42
CA VAL A 80 -8.05 6.33 7.35
C VAL A 80 -8.62 5.94 8.71
N ASP A 81 -8.87 4.67 8.98
CA ASP A 81 -9.34 4.21 10.28
C ASP A 81 -8.85 2.80 10.63
N ASP A 82 -9.17 2.38 11.85
CA ASP A 82 -8.80 1.10 12.46
C ASP A 82 -9.46 -0.13 11.83
N HIS A 83 -10.39 0.07 10.89
CA HIS A 83 -11.04 -0.98 10.12
C HIS A 83 -10.55 -1.04 8.67
N SER A 84 -9.81 -0.02 8.23
CA SER A 84 -9.26 0.10 6.87
C SER A 84 -7.82 -0.39 6.82
N TYR A 85 -7.56 -1.39 5.97
CA TYR A 85 -6.24 -1.96 5.73
C TYR A 85 -6.27 -2.77 4.42
N PRO A 86 -5.12 -2.98 3.75
CA PRO A 86 -5.03 -3.82 2.57
C PRO A 86 -5.02 -5.30 2.96
N LYS A 87 -5.82 -6.09 2.23
CA LYS A 87 -5.92 -7.54 2.37
C LYS A 87 -6.02 -8.15 0.96
N VAL A 88 -4.92 -8.71 0.48
CA VAL A 88 -4.82 -9.34 -0.84
C VAL A 88 -4.53 -10.83 -0.64
N ASN A 89 -5.44 -11.71 -1.02
CA ASN A 89 -5.32 -13.17 -0.81
C ASN A 89 -5.85 -13.99 -1.99
N GLY A 90 -5.77 -15.32 -1.89
CA GLY A 90 -6.49 -16.23 -2.79
C GLY A 90 -6.09 -16.11 -4.26
N GLY A 91 -4.83 -15.78 -4.53
CA GLY A 91 -4.31 -15.58 -5.88
C GLY A 91 -4.73 -14.26 -6.55
N ALA A 92 -5.24 -13.29 -5.78
CA ALA A 92 -5.55 -11.97 -6.30
C ALA A 92 -4.30 -11.19 -6.73
N ASN A 93 -4.48 -10.30 -7.70
CA ASN A 93 -3.44 -9.45 -8.25
C ASN A 93 -3.67 -7.99 -7.88
N LEU A 94 -2.60 -7.30 -7.52
CA LEU A 94 -2.60 -5.87 -7.23
C LEU A 94 -1.48 -5.21 -8.02
N ASN A 95 -1.82 -4.33 -8.96
CA ASN A 95 -0.87 -3.70 -9.87
C ASN A 95 -1.11 -2.18 -9.92
N ILE A 96 -0.45 -1.41 -9.07
CA ILE A 96 -0.65 0.05 -9.00
C ILE A 96 0.64 0.82 -9.11
N SER A 97 0.57 2.02 -9.70
CA SER A 97 1.68 2.99 -9.68
C SER A 97 1.25 4.30 -9.00
N ALA A 98 2.11 4.83 -8.15
CA ALA A 98 1.91 6.09 -7.46
C ALA A 98 1.85 7.26 -8.45
N PRO A 99 1.13 8.35 -8.13
CA PRO A 99 1.19 9.57 -8.94
C PRO A 99 2.61 10.16 -8.94
N THR A 100 3.02 10.80 -10.03
CA THR A 100 4.33 11.46 -10.15
C THR A 100 4.32 12.90 -9.68
N THR A 101 3.14 13.47 -9.44
CA THR A 101 2.93 14.87 -9.01
C THR A 101 1.78 14.99 -8.03
N GLY A 102 1.62 16.16 -7.41
CA GLY A 102 0.57 16.44 -6.45
C GLY A 102 0.92 16.01 -5.02
N THR A 103 -0.05 16.13 -4.11
CA THR A 103 0.14 15.95 -2.66
C THR A 103 0.70 14.58 -2.27
N TYR A 104 0.33 13.54 -3.03
CA TYR A 104 0.72 12.14 -2.76
C TYR A 104 1.72 11.62 -3.80
N ALA A 105 2.47 12.51 -4.46
CA ALA A 105 3.49 12.11 -5.42
C ALA A 105 4.45 11.07 -4.79
N GLY A 106 4.68 9.97 -5.50
CA GLY A 106 5.53 8.88 -5.04
C GLY A 106 4.89 7.96 -3.98
N ILE A 107 3.64 8.20 -3.55
CA ILE A 107 2.95 7.39 -2.53
C ILE A 107 1.85 6.55 -3.17
N ALA A 108 2.03 5.23 -3.16
CA ALA A 108 1.05 4.28 -3.67
C ALA A 108 0.05 3.86 -2.58
N MET A 109 0.53 3.71 -1.34
CA MET A 109 -0.31 3.37 -0.18
C MET A 109 0.10 4.17 1.05
N ALA A 110 -0.89 4.64 1.80
CA ALA A 110 -0.68 5.33 3.07
C ALA A 110 -1.74 4.93 4.09
N ALA A 111 -1.37 4.78 5.36
CA ALA A 111 -2.29 4.63 6.47
C ALA A 111 -2.06 5.72 7.52
N ARG A 112 -3.13 6.13 8.19
CA ARG A 112 -3.04 7.13 9.25
C ARG A 112 -2.17 6.64 10.43
N ARG A 113 -1.40 7.58 10.99
CA ARG A 113 -0.49 7.35 12.14
C ARG A 113 -1.22 7.07 13.45
N ASP A 114 -2.46 7.54 13.57
CA ASP A 114 -3.30 7.43 14.75
C ASP A 114 -4.29 6.25 14.68
N ILE A 115 -3.98 5.24 13.85
CA ILE A 115 -4.70 3.97 13.80
C ILE A 115 -4.30 3.12 15.02
N SER A 116 -5.31 2.65 15.75
CA SER A 116 -5.16 1.75 16.89
C SER A 116 -6.48 0.98 17.07
N PRO A 117 -6.45 -0.35 17.30
CA PRO A 117 -5.27 -1.21 17.38
C PRO A 117 -4.64 -1.51 16.01
N ALA A 118 -3.36 -1.90 16.01
CA ALA A 118 -2.69 -2.40 14.82
C ALA A 118 -3.46 -3.59 14.20
N LYS A 119 -3.68 -3.55 12.88
CA LYS A 119 -4.28 -4.64 12.12
C LYS A 119 -3.28 -5.23 11.14
N ASP A 120 -3.39 -6.52 10.90
CA ASP A 120 -2.57 -7.22 9.91
C ASP A 120 -2.97 -6.77 8.50
N ALA A 121 -2.03 -6.14 7.80
CA ALA A 121 -2.08 -5.94 6.37
C ALA A 121 -1.52 -7.19 5.70
N THR A 122 -2.36 -8.00 5.06
CA THR A 122 -1.94 -9.29 4.50
C THR A 122 -1.82 -9.20 2.99
N ILE A 123 -0.68 -9.66 2.48
CA ILE A 123 -0.44 -9.95 1.07
C ILE A 123 -0.08 -11.43 0.96
N ALA A 124 -1.05 -12.28 0.64
CA ALA A 124 -0.84 -13.71 0.48
C ALA A 124 -0.59 -14.09 -0.99
N GLY A 125 0.44 -14.89 -1.19
CA GLY A 125 1.01 -15.32 -2.44
C GLY A 125 0.15 -16.34 -3.19
N GLY A 126 0.50 -16.51 -4.46
CA GLY A 126 -0.31 -17.22 -5.46
C GLY A 126 -0.87 -16.29 -6.55
N GLY A 127 -0.80 -14.97 -6.34
CA GLY A 127 -1.02 -13.92 -7.34
C GLY A 127 0.19 -12.99 -7.44
N SER A 128 0.13 -11.98 -8.31
CA SER A 128 1.19 -10.98 -8.51
C SER A 128 0.86 -9.67 -7.79
N VAL A 129 1.79 -9.16 -6.98
CA VAL A 129 1.65 -7.83 -6.38
C VAL A 129 2.78 -6.92 -6.83
N ASN A 130 2.44 -5.97 -7.68
CA ASN A 130 3.33 -4.94 -8.19
C ASN A 130 2.85 -3.57 -7.69
N ILE A 131 3.68 -2.90 -6.89
CA ILE A 131 3.37 -1.60 -6.31
C ILE A 131 4.51 -0.65 -6.66
N GLU A 132 4.27 0.24 -7.61
CA GLU A 132 5.27 1.22 -8.01
C GLU A 132 5.15 2.49 -7.16
N GLY A 133 5.96 2.59 -6.10
CA GLY A 133 6.00 3.75 -5.21
C GLY A 133 6.15 3.38 -3.73
N THR A 134 5.95 4.36 -2.87
CA THR A 134 6.06 4.25 -1.41
C THR A 134 4.82 3.61 -0.80
N VAL A 135 5.06 2.70 0.15
CA VAL A 135 4.03 2.07 1.01
C VAL A 135 4.30 2.48 2.45
N TYR A 136 3.42 3.32 3.00
CA TYR A 136 3.55 3.89 4.33
C TYR A 136 2.40 3.43 5.24
N LEU A 137 2.63 2.37 6.00
CA LEU A 137 1.66 1.70 6.88
C LEU A 137 2.19 1.60 8.33
N PRO A 138 2.53 2.72 8.99
CA PRO A 138 3.37 2.76 10.20
C PRO A 138 2.81 2.01 11.43
N LYS A 139 1.53 1.65 11.42
CA LYS A 139 0.84 0.93 12.51
C LYS A 139 0.30 -0.44 12.09
N HIS A 140 0.47 -0.85 10.84
CA HIS A 140 0.05 -2.16 10.38
C HIS A 140 1.20 -3.15 10.41
N ASN A 141 0.88 -4.39 10.75
CA ASN A 141 1.79 -5.51 10.57
C ASN A 141 1.64 -6.00 9.13
N LEU A 142 2.64 -5.78 8.29
CA LEU A 142 2.65 -6.27 6.92
C LEU A 142 3.05 -7.74 6.92
N LYS A 143 2.08 -8.61 6.65
CA LYS A 143 2.28 -10.06 6.54
C LYS A 143 2.30 -10.47 5.08
N ILE A 144 3.44 -10.93 4.62
CA ILE A 144 3.63 -11.43 3.26
C ILE A 144 3.73 -12.94 3.35
N THR A 145 2.80 -13.66 2.73
CA THR A 145 2.79 -15.12 2.77
C THR A 145 2.88 -15.73 1.37
N GLY A 146 3.39 -16.96 1.22
CA GLY A 146 3.43 -17.67 -0.07
C GLY A 146 4.43 -17.14 -1.12
N GLY A 147 4.55 -17.85 -2.26
CA GLY A 147 5.53 -17.60 -3.33
C GLY A 147 5.15 -16.49 -4.32
N GLY A 148 4.57 -15.38 -3.85
CA GLY A 148 4.26 -14.22 -4.70
C GLY A 148 5.50 -13.37 -4.97
N GLU A 149 5.55 -12.72 -6.14
CA GLU A 149 6.51 -11.64 -6.38
C GLU A 149 5.95 -10.34 -5.79
N LEU A 150 6.75 -9.67 -4.98
CA LEU A 150 6.55 -8.26 -4.62
C LEU A 150 7.51 -7.44 -5.46
N GLY A 151 6.98 -6.90 -6.55
CA GLY A 151 7.65 -5.91 -7.35
C GLY A 151 7.34 -4.54 -6.79
N ILE A 152 8.21 -3.99 -5.95
CA ILE A 152 8.14 -2.56 -5.68
C ILE A 152 9.05 -1.91 -6.73
N GLY A 153 8.53 -1.00 -7.55
CA GLY A 153 9.28 -0.36 -8.66
C GLY A 153 9.11 1.17 -8.73
N SER A 154 10.10 1.96 -8.36
CA SER A 154 10.14 3.42 -8.59
C SER A 154 11.56 3.93 -8.29
N ASP A 155 11.90 5.09 -8.85
CA ASP A 155 13.15 5.79 -8.55
C ASP A 155 13.19 6.36 -7.12
N GLN A 156 12.15 6.17 -6.30
CA GLN A 156 12.02 6.68 -4.94
C GLN A 156 11.05 5.82 -4.10
N MET A 157 11.56 4.81 -3.40
CA MET A 157 10.75 3.96 -2.51
C MET A 157 11.10 4.10 -1.05
N ALA A 158 10.06 4.11 -0.21
CA ALA A 158 10.12 3.63 1.15
C ALA A 158 9.03 2.59 1.41
N LEU A 159 9.37 1.55 2.18
CA LEU A 159 8.42 0.63 2.79
C LEU A 159 8.49 0.82 4.30
N VAL A 160 7.44 1.38 4.88
CA VAL A 160 7.35 1.67 6.32
C VAL A 160 6.16 0.91 6.89
N ALA A 161 6.41 0.00 7.83
CA ALA A 161 5.38 -0.75 8.55
C ALA A 161 5.82 -0.97 10.00
N ASP A 162 4.89 -1.34 10.90
CA ASP A 162 5.23 -1.63 12.30
C ASP A 162 6.08 -2.89 12.43
N THR A 163 5.63 -3.95 11.75
CA THR A 163 6.39 -5.19 11.55
C THR A 163 6.22 -5.66 10.11
N ILE A 164 7.28 -6.16 9.49
CA ILE A 164 7.23 -6.86 8.21
C ILE A 164 7.59 -8.31 8.47
N SER A 165 6.68 -9.23 8.19
CA SER A 165 6.90 -10.66 8.37
C SER A 165 6.67 -11.43 7.08
N PHE A 166 7.59 -12.33 6.77
CA PHE A 166 7.52 -13.22 5.61
C PHE A 166 7.24 -14.64 6.09
N THR A 167 6.26 -15.33 5.50
CA THR A 167 5.92 -16.71 5.90
C THR A 167 5.45 -17.54 4.71
N GLY A 168 6.23 -18.54 4.31
CA GLY A 168 5.85 -19.46 3.23
C GLY A 168 6.94 -20.46 2.87
N ASN A 169 6.54 -21.61 2.32
CA ASN A 169 7.44 -22.70 1.93
C ASN A 169 8.05 -22.49 0.53
N SER A 170 7.94 -21.28 -0.01
CA SER A 170 8.29 -20.93 -1.39
C SER A 170 9.13 -19.65 -1.38
N THR A 171 9.99 -19.49 -2.37
CA THR A 171 10.82 -18.30 -2.53
C THR A 171 9.95 -17.06 -2.70
N THR A 172 9.97 -16.14 -1.72
CA THR A 172 9.40 -14.79 -1.88
C THR A 172 10.49 -13.91 -2.48
N THR A 173 10.25 -13.36 -3.67
CA THR A 173 11.18 -12.42 -4.31
C THR A 173 10.72 -11.00 -4.01
N LEU A 174 11.51 -10.30 -3.20
CA LEU A 174 11.37 -8.86 -2.99
C LEU A 174 12.28 -8.14 -3.99
N LYS A 175 11.69 -7.60 -5.06
CA LYS A 175 12.42 -6.71 -5.97
C LYS A 175 12.23 -5.29 -5.44
N MET A 176 13.32 -4.71 -4.92
CA MET A 176 13.38 -3.32 -4.49
C MET A 176 14.42 -2.59 -5.32
N THR A 177 14.02 -1.48 -5.93
CA THR A 177 14.94 -0.52 -6.54
C THR A 177 15.29 0.52 -5.48
N LEU A 178 16.49 0.43 -4.90
CA LEU A 178 16.99 1.44 -3.97
C LEU A 178 17.72 2.52 -4.78
N ASN A 179 17.08 3.69 -4.93
CA ASN A 179 17.70 4.85 -5.56
C ASN A 179 17.82 5.96 -4.50
N SER A 180 18.98 6.61 -4.42
CA SER A 180 19.39 7.48 -3.31
C SER A 180 18.82 8.90 -3.33
N ASP A 181 17.69 9.14 -4.02
CA ASP A 181 17.09 10.48 -4.15
C ASP A 181 16.03 10.70 -3.04
N PHE A 182 16.53 11.08 -1.86
CA PHE A 182 15.75 11.21 -0.62
C PHE A 182 14.67 12.30 -0.71
N ASP A 183 14.91 13.39 -1.45
CA ASP A 183 13.98 14.52 -1.55
C ASP A 183 12.70 14.15 -2.31
N LYS A 184 12.82 13.35 -3.38
CA LYS A 184 11.66 12.89 -4.16
C LYS A 184 10.93 11.71 -3.51
N ALA A 185 11.56 11.02 -2.56
CA ALA A 185 10.89 10.06 -1.69
C ALA A 185 10.04 10.73 -0.60
N GLY A 186 10.01 12.08 -0.55
CA GLY A 186 9.31 12.85 0.48
C GLY A 186 10.10 13.00 1.78
N TYR A 187 11.39 12.64 1.79
CA TYR A 187 12.26 12.70 2.96
C TYR A 187 12.87 14.10 3.07
N LYS A 188 12.45 14.89 4.06
CA LYS A 188 13.13 16.16 4.41
C LYS A 188 14.07 15.93 5.60
N GLY A 189 15.36 15.67 5.35
CA GLY A 189 16.36 15.66 6.43
C GLY A 189 17.75 15.13 6.05
N ASP A 190 18.75 16.01 6.10
CA ASP A 190 20.19 15.74 5.96
C ASP A 190 20.76 14.92 7.14
N ARG A 191 20.51 13.61 7.22
CA ARG A 191 21.10 12.78 8.31
C ARG A 191 21.90 11.55 7.88
N LEU A 192 22.16 11.36 6.59
CA LEU A 192 22.90 10.17 6.13
C LEU A 192 24.43 10.26 6.17
N ALA A 193 25.00 11.31 6.74
CA ALA A 193 26.46 11.43 6.84
C ALA A 193 27.05 11.15 8.24
N LYS A 194 26.26 10.77 9.26
CA LYS A 194 26.79 10.67 10.64
C LYS A 194 26.93 9.29 11.28
N ASP A 195 26.31 8.22 10.78
CA ASP A 195 26.28 6.94 11.52
C ASP A 195 26.96 5.74 10.84
N TYR A 196 27.70 5.94 9.75
CA TYR A 196 28.57 4.88 9.22
C TYR A 196 29.95 4.92 9.87
N SER A 197 30.04 4.33 11.07
CA SER A 197 31.32 3.81 11.57
C SER A 197 31.46 2.38 11.03
N PRO A 198 32.46 2.07 10.17
CA PRO A 198 32.59 0.74 9.59
C PRO A 198 32.96 -0.27 10.69
N LEU A 199 32.07 -1.23 10.95
CA LEU A 199 32.38 -2.43 11.71
C LEU A 199 33.40 -3.26 10.90
N LEU A 200 34.67 -3.11 11.25
CA LEU A 200 35.74 -4.05 10.90
C LEU A 200 35.48 -5.36 11.65
N VAL A 201 35.14 -6.40 10.90
CA VAL A 201 35.22 -7.78 11.38
C VAL A 201 36.71 -8.15 11.44
N GLN A 202 37.21 -8.42 12.64
CA GLN A 202 38.44 -9.19 12.85
C GLN A 202 38.11 -10.67 12.92
#